data_AF-A0A840Z2R4-F1
#
_entry.id   AF-A0A840Z2R4-F1
#
_cell.length_a   1.000
_cell.length_b   1.000
_cell.length_c   1.000
_cell.angle_alpha   90.00
_cell.angle_beta   90.00
_cell.angle_gamma   90.00
#
_symmetry.space_group_name_H-M   'P 1'
#
loop_
_entity.id
_entity.type
_entity.pdbx_description
1 polymer ?
#
loop_
_entity_poly.entity_id
_entity_poly.type
_entity_poly.pdbx_seq_one_letter_code
_entity_poly.pdbx_strand_id
1 'polypeptide(L)'
;MRLIAFLLAVFAAVGITAAPASAQMFKTDNNKNAPKPTDKDDLWILDLSTGGRVTILLRPDVAPKMVARVKKLTREHFYDGTIFHRVMDQPLPIAQGGDPTGTGTGGSKLPDVPAEFNYLPHVRGAVSAARAQDKNSANSQFFILFQPALELDKKYTVFGRVISGMQWVDKIHRGQPPADPSRILHAYIGSDNPPPYQPAPAVTPANNPDANIVLPGIAPAKKQPADSSSEPKPSQQ
;
A
#
# COMPACT_ATOMS: atom_id res chain seq x y z
N MET A 1 -64.50 -2.41 48.66
CA MET A 1 -63.08 -2.09 48.91
C MET A 1 -62.24 -3.07 48.10
N ARG A 2 -61.47 -2.58 47.10
CA ARG A 2 -60.38 -3.23 46.30
C ARG A 2 -60.34 -2.57 44.92
N LEU A 3 -59.72 -1.39 44.85
CA LEU A 3 -58.39 -1.10 44.28
C LEU A 3 -58.32 -1.29 42.74
N ILE A 4 -58.37 -0.14 42.07
CA ILE A 4 -58.00 0.09 40.67
C ILE A 4 -56.47 0.06 40.59
N ALA A 5 -55.90 -0.84 39.79
CA ALA A 5 -54.47 -0.86 39.47
C ALA A 5 -54.25 -0.34 38.06
N PHE A 6 -53.78 0.91 37.96
CA PHE A 6 -53.22 1.51 36.76
C PHE A 6 -51.89 0.81 36.43
N LEU A 7 -51.81 0.11 35.30
CA LEU A 7 -50.54 -0.40 34.77
C LEU A 7 -49.91 0.71 33.92
N LEU A 8 -48.88 1.35 34.49
CA LEU A 8 -48.10 2.40 33.85
C LEU A 8 -47.16 1.77 32.81
N ALA A 9 -47.27 2.20 31.56
CA ALA A 9 -46.32 1.88 30.50
C ALA A 9 -45.00 2.62 30.73
N VAL A 10 -43.90 1.90 30.90
CA VAL A 10 -42.54 2.47 30.92
C VAL A 10 -41.91 2.24 29.55
N PHE A 11 -41.99 3.24 28.68
CA PHE A 11 -41.13 3.34 27.49
C PHE A 11 -39.79 3.95 27.93
N ALA A 12 -38.75 3.13 28.00
CA ALA A 12 -37.38 3.61 28.17
C ALA A 12 -36.90 4.22 26.85
N ALA A 13 -36.96 5.54 26.74
CA ALA A 13 -36.30 6.29 25.67
C ALA A 13 -34.79 6.28 25.95
N VAL A 14 -34.05 5.38 25.28
CA VAL A 14 -32.58 5.45 25.22
C VAL A 14 -32.22 6.58 24.25
N GLY A 15 -31.93 7.75 24.80
CA GLY A 15 -31.38 8.87 24.04
C GLY A 15 -29.97 8.55 23.58
N ILE A 16 -29.76 8.41 22.27
CA ILE A 16 -28.43 8.40 21.67
C ILE A 16 -27.94 9.84 21.70
N THR A 17 -27.24 10.24 22.77
CA THR A 17 -26.49 11.49 22.75
C THR A 17 -25.20 11.25 21.96
N ALA A 18 -25.18 11.65 20.69
CA ALA A 18 -23.94 11.80 19.96
C ALA A 18 -23.12 12.90 20.65
N ALA A 19 -22.05 12.51 21.36
CA ALA A 19 -21.12 13.47 21.90
C ALA A 19 -20.51 14.25 20.71
N PRO A 20 -20.51 15.60 20.73
CA PRO A 20 -19.81 16.36 19.71
C PRO A 20 -18.34 15.97 19.75
N ALA A 21 -17.78 15.56 18.62
CA ALA A 21 -16.35 15.36 18.48
C ALA A 21 -15.65 16.65 18.91
N SER A 22 -14.99 16.63 20.07
CA SER A 22 -14.22 17.78 20.53
C SER A 22 -13.15 18.06 19.48
N ALA A 23 -13.29 19.17 18.76
CA ALA A 23 -12.22 19.73 17.96
C ALA A 23 -11.07 20.07 18.91
N GLN A 24 -10.11 19.15 19.01
CA GLN A 24 -8.91 19.39 19.78
C GLN A 24 -8.04 20.38 19.01
N MET A 25 -7.93 21.60 19.54
CA MET A 25 -7.01 22.61 19.02
C MET A 25 -5.57 22.15 19.25
N PHE A 26 -4.87 21.89 18.15
CA PHE A 26 -3.42 21.72 18.17
C PHE A 26 -2.76 23.09 18.17
N LYS A 27 -1.72 23.25 18.98
CA LYS A 27 -0.79 24.36 18.81
C LYS A 27 -0.14 24.17 17.44
N THR A 28 -0.50 25.01 16.48
CA THR A 28 0.36 25.24 15.33
C THR A 28 1.61 25.88 15.89
N ASP A 29 2.69 25.11 15.96
CA ASP A 29 4.01 25.70 16.12
C ASP A 29 4.21 26.59 14.90
N ASN A 30 4.11 27.90 15.11
CA ASN A 30 4.10 28.96 14.09
C ASN A 30 5.45 29.13 13.37
N ASN A 31 6.16 28.03 13.09
CA ASN A 31 7.51 28.07 12.54
C ASN A 31 7.75 26.98 11.50
N LYS A 32 7.10 27.12 10.34
CA LYS A 32 7.69 27.20 8.98
C LYS A 32 6.64 26.78 7.95
N ASN A 33 6.43 27.66 6.97
CA ASN A 33 5.41 27.57 5.93
C ASN A 33 5.21 26.14 5.41
N ALA A 34 3.95 25.71 5.32
CA ALA A 34 3.62 24.48 4.65
C ALA A 34 4.27 24.46 3.25
N PRO A 35 4.90 23.34 2.86
CA PRO A 35 5.54 23.18 1.56
C PRO A 35 4.59 23.57 0.44
N LYS A 36 5.10 24.35 -0.51
CA LYS A 36 4.36 24.71 -1.71
C LYS A 36 4.59 23.61 -2.74
N PRO A 37 3.58 23.20 -3.53
CA PRO A 37 3.77 22.26 -4.64
C PRO A 37 4.80 22.72 -5.70
N THR A 38 5.16 24.01 -5.68
CA THR A 38 6.21 24.59 -6.54
C THR A 38 7.62 24.34 -6.02
N ASP A 39 7.79 23.99 -4.75
CA ASP A 39 9.10 23.64 -4.18
C ASP A 39 9.48 22.22 -4.58
N LYS A 40 10.36 22.14 -5.57
CA LYS A 40 10.78 20.85 -6.14
C LYS A 40 11.52 19.97 -5.14
N ASP A 41 12.15 20.52 -4.09
CA ASP A 41 12.88 19.71 -3.13
C ASP A 41 11.94 18.90 -2.23
N ASP A 42 10.69 19.34 -2.07
CA ASP A 42 9.65 18.63 -1.32
C ASP A 42 8.74 17.78 -2.22
N LEU A 43 9.10 17.58 -3.49
CA LEU A 43 8.40 16.66 -4.37
C LEU A 43 9.11 15.30 -4.40
N TRP A 44 8.44 14.27 -3.86
CA TRP A 44 8.86 12.88 -4.01
C TRP A 44 8.11 12.25 -5.18
N ILE A 45 8.87 11.79 -6.17
CA ILE A 45 8.33 11.32 -7.45
C ILE A 45 8.58 9.82 -7.54
N LEU A 46 7.51 9.05 -7.79
CA LEU A 46 7.56 7.60 -7.96
C LEU A 46 7.11 7.23 -9.36
N ASP A 47 7.98 6.58 -10.12
CA ASP A 47 7.62 5.95 -11.38
C ASP A 47 7.12 4.53 -11.08
N LEU A 48 5.85 4.27 -11.37
CA LEU A 48 5.22 3.00 -11.02
C LEU A 48 5.12 2.07 -12.23
N SER A 49 5.24 0.76 -11.96
CA SER A 49 5.00 -0.28 -12.96
C SER A 49 3.55 -0.35 -13.44
N THR A 50 2.63 0.36 -12.79
CA THR A 50 1.22 0.48 -13.17
C THR A 50 0.98 1.43 -14.34
N GLY A 51 2.04 2.04 -14.88
CA GLY A 51 2.01 2.76 -16.16
C GLY A 51 2.23 4.27 -16.08
N GLY A 52 2.65 4.81 -14.93
CA GLY A 52 2.93 6.25 -14.87
C GLY A 52 3.56 6.76 -13.58
N ARG A 53 3.73 8.08 -13.57
CA ARG A 53 4.39 8.85 -12.52
C ARG A 53 3.41 9.36 -11.47
N VAL A 54 3.78 9.20 -10.20
CA VAL A 54 3.07 9.72 -9.03
C VAL A 54 3.93 10.79 -8.39
N THR A 55 3.33 11.92 -8.02
CA THR A 55 4.01 13.01 -7.32
C THR A 55 3.39 13.18 -5.94
N ILE A 56 4.23 13.07 -4.92
CA ILE A 56 3.91 13.21 -3.52
C ILE A 56 4.55 14.50 -3.01
N LEU A 57 3.74 15.40 -2.45
CA LEU A 57 4.24 16.54 -1.70
C LEU A 57 4.61 16.10 -0.30
N LEU A 58 5.91 16.15 0.02
CA LEU A 58 6.46 15.88 1.35
C LEU A 58 6.11 17.02 2.32
N ARG A 59 6.14 16.71 3.62
CA ARG A 59 5.75 17.62 4.70
C ARG A 59 6.83 17.75 5.79
N PRO A 60 8.01 18.32 5.46
CA PRO A 60 9.08 18.53 6.45
C PRO A 60 8.67 19.48 7.59
N ASP A 61 7.61 20.27 7.42
CA ASP A 61 7.05 21.14 8.45
C ASP A 61 6.40 20.37 9.61
N VAL A 62 5.92 19.13 9.38
CA VAL A 62 5.30 18.30 10.44
C VAL A 62 5.98 16.96 10.69
N ALA A 63 6.78 16.45 9.74
CA ALA A 63 7.52 15.20 9.87
C ALA A 63 8.95 15.33 9.30
N PRO A 64 9.78 16.27 9.82
CA PRO A 64 11.09 16.57 9.26
C PRO A 64 12.04 15.37 9.23
N LYS A 65 12.04 14.50 10.26
CA LYS A 65 12.95 13.35 10.31
C LYS A 65 12.55 12.29 9.29
N MET A 66 11.26 12.00 9.17
CA MET A 66 10.78 11.04 8.18
C MET A 66 11.00 11.55 6.76
N VAL A 67 10.76 12.84 6.49
CA VAL A 67 11.05 13.44 5.19
C VAL A 67 12.54 13.38 4.85
N ALA A 68 13.42 13.72 5.80
CA ALA A 68 14.86 13.60 5.59
C ALA A 68 15.28 12.14 5.29
N ARG A 69 14.67 11.16 5.96
CA ARG A 69 14.89 9.73 5.69
C ARG A 69 14.49 9.36 4.27
N VAL A 70 13.30 9.73 3.84
CA VAL A 70 12.80 9.43 2.49
C VAL A 70 13.68 10.06 1.42
N LYS A 71 14.08 11.33 1.59
CA LYS A 71 15.00 12.01 0.67
C LYS A 71 16.34 11.29 0.56
N LYS A 72 16.92 10.90 1.71
CA LYS A 72 18.18 10.15 1.75
C LYS A 72 18.08 8.82 1.00
N LEU A 73 17.11 7.98 1.36
CA LEU A 73 16.91 6.67 0.75
C LEU A 73 16.61 6.76 -0.75
N THR A 74 15.85 7.78 -1.16
CA THR A 74 15.56 8.02 -2.59
C THR A 74 16.83 8.30 -3.38
N ARG A 75 17.70 9.19 -2.87
CA ARG A 75 18.98 9.52 -3.53
C ARG A 75 20.00 8.37 -3.50
N GLU A 76 19.82 7.43 -2.57
CA GLU A 76 20.58 6.17 -2.52
C GLU A 76 19.97 5.06 -3.41
N HIS A 77 18.96 5.39 -4.23
CA HIS A 77 18.24 4.43 -5.09
C HIS A 77 17.60 3.26 -4.33
N PHE A 78 17.35 3.43 -3.03
CA PHE A 78 16.86 2.35 -2.17
C PHE A 78 15.48 1.83 -2.58
N TYR A 79 14.60 2.72 -3.05
CA TYR A 79 13.23 2.38 -3.42
C TYR A 79 13.11 1.77 -4.82
N ASP A 80 14.16 1.87 -5.64
CA ASP A 80 14.15 1.37 -7.01
C ASP A 80 14.00 -0.15 -7.02
N GLY A 81 13.01 -0.65 -7.74
CA GLY A 81 12.65 -2.06 -7.80
C GLY A 81 11.83 -2.60 -6.62
N THR A 82 11.63 -1.83 -5.55
CA THR A 82 10.85 -2.28 -4.38
C THR A 82 9.37 -2.46 -4.73
N ILE A 83 8.74 -3.47 -4.11
CA ILE A 83 7.34 -3.84 -4.38
C ILE A 83 6.36 -3.22 -3.38
N PHE A 84 5.10 -3.11 -3.78
CA PHE A 84 3.98 -2.96 -2.87
C PHE A 84 3.55 -4.34 -2.36
N HIS A 85 4.16 -4.78 -1.27
CA HIS A 85 3.98 -6.13 -0.72
C HIS A 85 2.63 -6.31 0.01
N ARG A 86 1.95 -5.23 0.39
CA ARG A 86 0.68 -5.32 1.11
C ARG A 86 -0.28 -4.26 0.60
N VAL A 87 -1.31 -4.72 -0.12
CA VAL A 87 -2.27 -3.85 -0.79
C VAL A 87 -3.68 -4.38 -0.55
N MET A 88 -4.51 -3.60 0.14
CA MET A 88 -5.85 -4.00 0.54
C MET A 88 -6.84 -2.86 0.32
N ASP A 89 -8.10 -3.23 0.07
CA ASP A 89 -9.22 -2.28 0.11
C ASP A 89 -9.93 -2.29 1.48
N GLN A 90 -9.87 -3.37 2.24
CA GLN A 90 -10.46 -3.52 3.58
C GLN A 90 -9.65 -4.53 4.43
N PRO A 91 -9.66 -4.44 5.78
CA PRO A 91 -10.30 -3.40 6.61
C PRO A 91 -9.52 -2.08 6.61
N LEU A 92 -8.27 -2.08 6.13
CA LEU A 92 -7.44 -0.88 6.03
C LEU A 92 -7.08 -0.63 4.55
N PRO A 93 -7.65 0.41 3.90
CA PRO A 93 -7.53 0.68 2.46
C PRO A 93 -6.18 1.31 2.11
N ILE A 94 -5.12 0.51 2.04
CA ILE A 94 -3.74 0.97 1.85
C ILE A 94 -3.00 0.23 0.74
N ALA A 95 -2.04 0.92 0.12
CA ALA A 95 -0.91 0.34 -0.60
C ALA A 95 0.38 0.58 0.20
N GLN A 96 0.95 -0.48 0.78
CA GLN A 96 2.17 -0.43 1.58
C GLN A 96 3.36 -0.99 0.78
N GLY A 97 4.46 -0.24 0.80
CA GLY A 97 5.71 -0.54 0.10
C GLY A 97 6.93 -0.03 0.87
N GLY A 98 8.09 0.04 0.20
CA GLY A 98 9.34 0.50 0.82
C GLY A 98 10.06 -0.56 1.67
N ASP A 99 9.69 -1.83 1.49
CA ASP A 99 10.44 -2.98 2.02
C ASP A 99 11.32 -3.57 0.91
N PRO A 100 12.66 -3.57 1.03
CA PRO A 100 13.56 -4.11 0.03
C PRO A 100 13.47 -5.63 -0.12
N THR A 101 12.99 -6.36 0.89
CA THR A 101 12.80 -7.82 0.79
C THR A 101 11.41 -8.18 0.24
N GLY A 102 10.47 -7.23 0.28
CA GLY A 102 9.07 -7.47 -0.07
C GLY A 102 8.32 -8.39 0.89
N THR A 103 8.88 -8.71 2.06
CA THR A 103 8.26 -9.65 3.02
C THR A 103 7.34 -8.96 4.04
N GLY A 104 7.41 -7.63 4.12
CA GLY A 104 6.75 -6.78 5.11
C GLY A 104 7.56 -6.57 6.40
N THR A 105 8.72 -7.23 6.54
CA THR A 105 9.54 -7.20 7.76
C THR A 105 10.90 -6.53 7.56
N GLY A 106 11.27 -6.21 6.32
CA GLY A 106 12.54 -5.57 6.04
C GLY A 106 12.52 -4.06 6.22
N GLY A 107 13.69 -3.44 6.03
CA GLY A 107 13.90 -2.02 6.18
C GLY A 107 15.27 -1.62 5.66
N SER A 108 15.58 -0.32 5.71
CA SER A 108 16.94 0.15 5.41
C SER A 108 17.91 -0.23 6.53
N LYS A 109 19.21 -0.15 6.25
CA LYS A 109 20.27 -0.35 7.25
C LYS A 109 20.40 0.83 8.23
N LEU A 110 19.63 1.90 8.04
CA LEU A 110 19.65 3.07 8.90
C LEU A 110 18.83 2.78 10.18
N PRO A 111 19.13 3.46 11.31
CA PRO A 111 18.36 3.31 12.54
C PRO A 111 16.90 3.72 12.34
N ASP A 112 16.02 3.33 13.26
CA ASP A 112 14.62 3.73 13.18
C ASP A 112 14.42 5.25 13.38
N VAL A 113 13.35 5.75 12.80
CA VAL A 113 12.89 7.13 12.89
C VAL A 113 11.84 7.21 14.00
N PRO A 114 12.04 8.07 15.02
CA PRO A 114 11.05 8.29 16.06
C PRO A 114 9.71 8.77 15.49
N ALA A 115 8.61 8.47 16.18
CA ALA A 115 7.29 8.95 15.77
C ALA A 115 7.22 10.50 15.76
N GLU A 116 6.66 11.05 14.69
CA GLU A 116 6.37 12.48 14.51
C GLU A 116 4.86 12.66 14.29
N PHE A 117 4.06 12.22 15.28
CA PHE A 117 2.61 12.32 15.21
C PHE A 117 2.18 13.78 15.05
N ASN A 118 1.27 14.03 14.12
CA ASN A 118 0.89 15.39 13.72
C ASN A 118 -0.61 15.51 13.43
N TYR A 119 -1.04 16.71 13.05
CA TYR A 119 -2.43 17.08 12.84
C TYR A 119 -2.97 16.69 11.45
N LEU A 120 -2.14 16.15 10.55
CA LEU A 120 -2.60 15.80 9.21
C LEU A 120 -3.49 14.55 9.25
N PRO A 121 -4.65 14.58 8.58
CA PRO A 121 -5.56 13.45 8.59
C PRO A 121 -5.14 12.38 7.57
N HIS A 122 -5.40 11.12 7.91
CA HIS A 122 -5.26 9.97 7.00
C HIS A 122 -6.44 9.91 6.02
N VAL A 123 -6.46 10.86 5.08
CA VAL A 123 -7.42 10.89 3.95
C VAL A 123 -6.82 10.22 2.71
N ARG A 124 -7.65 10.01 1.68
CA ARG A 124 -7.19 9.50 0.38
C ARG A 124 -5.97 10.28 -0.14
N GLY A 125 -4.95 9.53 -0.55
CA GLY A 125 -3.68 10.05 -1.04
C GLY A 125 -2.71 10.50 0.07
N ALA A 126 -3.08 10.47 1.35
CA ALA A 126 -2.10 10.69 2.41
C ALA A 126 -1.04 9.58 2.38
N VAL A 127 0.21 9.95 2.68
CA VAL A 127 1.36 9.07 2.73
C VAL A 127 1.90 9.08 4.15
N SER A 128 1.97 7.89 4.75
CA SER A 128 2.33 7.73 6.16
C SER A 128 3.37 6.64 6.36
N ALA A 129 4.19 6.79 7.39
CA ALA A 129 5.25 5.85 7.71
C ALA A 129 4.64 4.56 8.29
N ALA A 130 5.03 3.41 7.74
CA ALA A 130 4.73 2.12 8.35
C ALA A 130 5.72 1.86 9.51
N ARG A 131 5.28 1.10 10.50
CA ARG A 131 6.05 0.77 11.69
C ARG A 131 5.59 -0.59 12.25
N ALA A 132 6.45 -1.19 13.07
CA ALA A 132 6.07 -2.33 13.90
C ALA A 132 5.27 -1.87 15.14
N GLN A 133 5.22 -2.74 16.15
CA GLN A 133 4.47 -2.47 17.39
C GLN A 133 4.99 -1.24 18.13
N ASP A 134 6.31 -1.05 18.18
CA ASP A 134 6.91 0.16 18.74
C ASP A 134 6.56 1.38 17.87
N LYS A 135 6.03 2.43 18.50
CA LYS A 135 5.75 3.71 17.85
C LYS A 135 6.97 4.32 17.17
N ASN A 136 8.18 4.05 17.66
CA ASN A 136 9.45 4.60 17.17
C ASN A 136 10.18 3.66 16.20
N SER A 137 9.52 2.63 15.68
CA SER A 137 10.12 1.64 14.75
C SER A 137 9.88 1.94 13.27
N ALA A 138 9.52 3.18 12.91
CA ALA A 138 9.40 3.56 11.51
C ALA A 138 10.79 3.53 10.86
N ASN A 139 10.90 3.01 9.63
CA ASN A 139 12.20 2.92 8.94
C ASN A 139 12.11 3.42 7.49
N SER A 140 12.01 2.51 6.52
CA SER A 140 11.87 2.82 5.09
C SER A 140 10.47 2.54 4.55
N GLN A 141 9.68 1.74 5.25
CA GLN A 141 8.36 1.35 4.78
C GLN A 141 7.36 2.51 4.92
N PHE A 142 6.47 2.62 3.94
CA PHE A 142 5.40 3.62 3.91
C PHE A 142 4.13 3.01 3.34
N PHE A 143 3.01 3.70 3.56
CA PHE A 143 1.75 3.35 2.93
C PHE A 143 1.03 4.57 2.38
N ILE A 144 0.30 4.36 1.28
CA ILE A 144 -0.57 5.35 0.64
C ILE A 144 -2.02 4.93 0.86
N LEU A 145 -2.87 5.86 1.29
CA LEU A 145 -4.30 5.57 1.51
C LEU A 145 -5.13 5.66 0.23
N PHE A 146 -5.92 4.62 -0.03
CA PHE A 146 -6.94 4.64 -1.08
C PHE A 146 -8.23 5.33 -0.65
N GLN A 147 -8.58 5.23 0.63
CA GLN A 147 -9.78 5.81 1.23
C GLN A 147 -9.43 6.40 2.61
N PRO A 148 -10.26 7.28 3.18
CA PRO A 148 -10.03 7.82 4.52
C PRO A 148 -9.97 6.70 5.58
N ALA A 149 -9.00 6.79 6.50
CA ALA A 149 -8.83 5.90 7.65
C ALA A 149 -8.43 6.73 8.89
N LEU A 150 -9.35 7.58 9.35
CA LEU A 150 -9.11 8.56 10.42
C LEU A 150 -8.78 7.90 11.77
N GLU A 151 -9.05 6.61 11.94
CA GLU A 151 -8.64 5.82 13.10
C GLU A 151 -7.11 5.72 13.27
N LEU A 152 -6.34 6.00 12.20
CA LEU A 152 -4.88 6.06 12.21
C LEU A 152 -4.33 7.42 12.67
N ASP A 153 -5.17 8.45 12.70
CA ASP A 153 -4.76 9.80 13.08
C ASP A 153 -4.11 9.80 14.46
N LYS A 154 -3.00 10.53 14.58
CA LYS A 154 -2.18 10.64 15.80
C LYS A 154 -1.55 9.31 16.28
N LYS A 155 -1.69 8.21 15.52
CA LYS A 155 -1.05 6.90 15.80
C LYS A 155 0.03 6.53 14.79
N TYR A 156 0.04 7.21 13.65
CA TYR A 156 1.00 7.07 12.56
C TYR A 156 1.47 8.45 12.08
N THR A 157 2.67 8.48 11.53
CA THR A 157 3.33 9.71 11.06
C THR A 157 2.99 9.95 9.59
N VAL A 158 2.02 10.83 9.33
CA VAL A 158 1.79 11.36 7.97
C VAL A 158 2.94 12.29 7.61
N PHE A 159 3.65 12.00 6.53
CA PHE A 159 4.81 12.80 6.09
C PHE A 159 4.66 13.33 4.66
N GLY A 160 3.57 13.01 3.96
CA GLY A 160 3.33 13.52 2.62
C GLY A 160 1.91 13.28 2.11
N ARG A 161 1.62 13.78 0.91
CA ARG A 161 0.34 13.56 0.22
C ARG A 161 0.54 13.49 -1.29
N VAL A 162 -0.10 12.52 -1.94
CA VAL A 162 -0.19 12.44 -3.40
C VAL A 162 -0.93 13.68 -3.93
N ILE A 163 -0.25 14.46 -4.76
CA ILE A 163 -0.79 15.65 -5.43
C ILE A 163 -1.04 15.41 -6.93
N SER A 164 -0.44 14.38 -7.52
CA SER A 164 -0.65 13.97 -8.91
C SER A 164 -0.40 12.47 -9.08
N GLY A 165 -1.11 11.85 -10.04
CA GLY A 165 -0.91 10.44 -10.41
C GLY A 165 -1.65 9.42 -9.55
N MET A 166 -2.68 9.83 -8.79
CA MET A 166 -3.45 8.91 -7.95
C MET A 166 -4.06 7.73 -8.75
N GLN A 167 -4.41 7.94 -10.02
CA GLN A 167 -4.91 6.87 -10.90
C GLN A 167 -3.90 5.73 -11.12
N TRP A 168 -2.60 5.98 -10.98
CA TRP A 168 -1.55 4.96 -11.07
C TRP A 168 -1.39 4.22 -9.75
N VAL A 169 -1.65 4.90 -8.63
CA VAL A 169 -1.72 4.27 -7.31
C VAL A 169 -2.94 3.35 -7.24
N ASP A 170 -4.10 3.78 -7.72
CA ASP A 170 -5.33 2.97 -7.71
C ASP A 170 -5.17 1.64 -8.45
N LYS A 171 -4.35 1.61 -9.51
CA LYS A 171 -4.03 0.43 -10.32
C LYS A 171 -3.05 -0.54 -9.66
N ILE A 172 -2.50 -0.23 -8.49
CA ILE A 172 -1.59 -1.15 -7.78
C ILE A 172 -2.32 -2.46 -7.48
N HIS A 173 -1.70 -3.58 -7.84
CA HIS A 173 -2.31 -4.90 -7.68
C HIS A 173 -2.55 -5.24 -6.21
N ARG A 174 -3.73 -5.79 -5.90
CA ARG A 174 -4.17 -6.14 -4.54
C ARG A 174 -3.56 -7.46 -4.07
N GLY A 175 -3.32 -7.61 -2.76
CA GLY A 175 -2.87 -8.86 -2.12
C GLY A 175 -1.92 -8.67 -0.93
N GLN A 176 -1.61 -9.77 -0.23
CA GLN A 176 -0.70 -9.84 0.92
C GLN A 176 0.12 -11.15 0.97
N PRO A 177 1.17 -11.31 0.16
CA PRO A 177 1.54 -10.44 -0.95
C PRO A 177 0.67 -10.66 -2.20
N PRO A 178 0.61 -9.70 -3.13
CA PRO A 178 -0.02 -9.91 -4.45
C PRO A 178 0.68 -11.01 -5.25
N ALA A 179 -0.08 -11.74 -6.07
CA ALA A 179 0.48 -12.76 -6.98
C ALA A 179 1.40 -12.16 -8.05
N ASP A 180 1.05 -10.96 -8.53
CA ASP A 180 1.89 -10.13 -9.40
C ASP A 180 2.03 -8.73 -8.75
N PRO A 181 3.04 -8.51 -7.90
CA PRO A 181 3.14 -7.27 -7.15
C PRO A 181 3.62 -6.11 -8.04
N SER A 182 2.88 -5.01 -8.00
CA SER A 182 3.33 -3.76 -8.59
C SER A 182 4.57 -3.23 -7.86
N ARG A 183 5.43 -2.51 -8.58
CA ARG A 183 6.73 -2.03 -8.08
C ARG A 183 6.98 -0.57 -8.39
N ILE A 184 7.87 0.02 -7.62
CA ILE A 184 8.49 1.31 -7.91
C ILE A 184 9.62 1.04 -8.89
N LEU A 185 9.52 1.56 -10.11
CA LEU A 185 10.58 1.46 -11.11
C LEU A 185 11.75 2.34 -10.69
N HIS A 186 11.45 3.60 -10.40
CA HIS A 186 12.40 4.57 -9.86
C HIS A 186 11.72 5.53 -8.89
N ALA A 187 12.48 5.97 -7.89
CA ALA A 187 12.11 7.08 -7.01
C ALA A 187 13.08 8.25 -7.21
N TYR A 188 12.54 9.47 -7.20
CA TYR A 188 13.31 10.70 -7.38
C TYR A 188 12.86 11.80 -6.42
N ILE A 189 13.76 12.76 -6.14
CA ILE A 189 13.39 14.06 -5.60
C ILE A 189 13.28 15.05 -6.75
N GLY A 190 12.21 15.86 -6.77
CA GLY A 190 11.93 16.78 -7.86
C GLY A 190 13.05 17.80 -8.11
N SER A 191 13.80 18.18 -7.08
CA SER A 191 14.96 19.08 -7.20
C SER A 191 16.12 18.46 -7.99
N ASP A 192 16.18 17.13 -8.09
CA ASP A 192 17.20 16.39 -8.83
C ASP A 192 16.86 16.28 -10.34
N ASN A 193 15.79 16.95 -10.81
CA ASN A 193 15.33 17.03 -12.20
C ASN A 193 15.25 15.66 -12.90
N PRO A 194 14.34 14.78 -12.46
CA PRO A 194 14.26 13.43 -13.00
C PRO A 194 13.92 13.41 -14.50
N PRO A 195 14.41 12.41 -15.25
CA PRO A 195 14.06 12.25 -16.66
C PRO A 195 12.54 12.05 -16.83
N PRO A 196 12.00 12.19 -18.05
CA PRO A 196 10.63 11.81 -18.34
C PRO A 196 10.35 10.36 -17.94
N TYR A 197 9.11 10.07 -17.55
CA TYR A 197 8.68 8.69 -17.22
C TYR A 197 9.02 7.74 -18.37
N GLN A 198 9.64 6.61 -18.03
CA GLN A 198 9.88 5.52 -18.96
C GLN A 198 8.96 4.35 -18.57
N PRO A 199 8.11 3.86 -19.49
CA PRO A 199 7.30 2.68 -19.23
C PRO A 199 8.18 1.49 -18.85
N ALA A 200 7.69 0.65 -17.94
CA ALA A 200 8.31 -0.65 -17.73
C ALA A 200 8.39 -1.39 -19.08
N PRO A 201 9.49 -2.11 -19.39
CA PRO A 201 9.55 -2.95 -20.57
C PRO A 201 8.33 -3.86 -20.60
N ALA A 202 7.62 -3.91 -21.73
CA ALA A 202 6.53 -4.85 -21.88
C ALA A 202 7.05 -6.25 -21.54
N VAL A 203 6.40 -6.94 -20.60
CA VAL A 203 6.70 -8.34 -20.35
C VAL A 203 6.28 -9.07 -21.61
N THR A 204 7.22 -9.31 -22.52
CA THR A 204 6.97 -10.16 -23.68
C THR A 204 6.53 -11.49 -23.08
N PRO A 205 5.35 -12.04 -23.47
CA PRO A 205 5.03 -13.41 -23.11
C PRO A 205 6.22 -14.25 -23.51
N ALA A 206 6.76 -15.05 -22.58
CA ALA A 206 7.78 -16.01 -22.91
C ALA A 206 7.21 -16.85 -24.06
N ASN A 207 7.76 -16.69 -25.27
CA ASN A 207 7.53 -17.62 -26.36
C ASN A 207 8.16 -18.93 -25.91
N ASN A 208 7.39 -19.74 -25.17
CA ASN A 208 7.64 -21.16 -25.05
C ASN A 208 7.14 -21.78 -26.36
N PRO A 209 8.03 -22.19 -27.28
CA PRO A 209 7.61 -22.88 -28.50
C PRO A 209 6.90 -24.22 -28.20
N ASP A 210 6.93 -24.70 -26.94
CA ASP A 210 6.33 -25.96 -26.50
C ASP A 210 4.98 -25.81 -25.76
N ALA A 211 4.43 -24.60 -25.66
CA ALA A 211 3.11 -24.41 -25.07
C ALA A 211 2.03 -24.89 -26.06
N ASN A 212 1.61 -26.15 -25.92
CA ASN A 212 0.44 -26.69 -26.63
C ASN A 212 -0.77 -25.79 -26.38
N ILE A 213 -1.18 -25.06 -27.42
CA ILE A 213 -2.42 -24.28 -27.45
C ILE A 213 -3.56 -25.29 -27.54
N VAL A 214 -4.19 -25.61 -26.40
CA VAL A 214 -5.46 -26.35 -26.40
C VAL A 214 -6.58 -25.36 -26.71
N LEU A 215 -7.14 -25.46 -27.91
CA LEU A 215 -8.36 -24.75 -28.28
C LEU A 215 -9.54 -25.31 -27.46
N PRO A 216 -10.41 -24.47 -26.87
CA PRO A 216 -11.62 -24.95 -26.21
C PRO A 216 -12.60 -25.48 -27.26
N GLY A 217 -12.86 -26.79 -27.29
CA GLY A 217 -13.94 -27.36 -28.11
C GLY A 217 -13.78 -28.78 -28.63
N ILE A 218 -12.67 -29.50 -28.39
CA ILE A 218 -12.52 -30.88 -28.87
C ILE A 218 -12.46 -31.82 -27.66
N ALA A 219 -13.56 -32.51 -27.39
CA ALA A 219 -13.58 -33.63 -26.45
C ALA A 219 -12.67 -34.76 -26.97
N PRO A 220 -11.86 -35.41 -26.11
CA PRO A 220 -11.00 -36.49 -26.55
C PRO A 220 -11.85 -37.71 -26.95
N ALA A 221 -11.62 -38.21 -28.16
CA ALA A 221 -12.23 -39.44 -28.64
C ALA A 221 -11.82 -40.62 -27.75
N LYS A 222 -12.82 -41.37 -27.24
CA LYS A 222 -12.62 -42.64 -26.53
C LYS A 222 -11.84 -43.61 -27.43
N LYS A 223 -10.64 -44.01 -27.00
CA LYS A 223 -9.89 -45.09 -27.63
C LYS A 223 -10.46 -46.43 -27.15
N GLN A 224 -11.02 -47.18 -28.10
CA GLN A 224 -11.55 -48.53 -27.93
C GLN A 224 -10.39 -49.52 -27.71
N PRO A 225 -10.53 -50.56 -26.88
CA PRO A 225 -9.44 -51.49 -26.60
C PRO A 225 -9.32 -52.52 -27.73
N ALA A 226 -8.08 -52.75 -28.19
CA ALA A 226 -7.74 -53.85 -29.09
C ALA A 226 -6.84 -54.85 -28.35
N ASP A 227 -7.06 -56.11 -28.73
CA ASP A 227 -6.85 -57.34 -27.98
C ASP A 227 -5.47 -58.01 -28.22
N SER A 228 -5.05 -58.77 -27.21
CA SER A 228 -4.24 -60.00 -27.17
C SER A 228 -2.85 -60.20 -27.81
N SER A 229 -2.02 -60.94 -27.03
CA SER A 229 -0.97 -61.95 -27.39
C SER A 229 0.44 -61.43 -27.72
N SER A 230 1.57 -61.98 -27.23
CA SER A 230 1.91 -63.23 -26.51
C SER A 230 3.36 -63.18 -25.95
N GLU A 231 3.58 -63.61 -24.69
CA GLU A 231 4.74 -64.37 -24.11
C GLU A 231 6.24 -63.95 -24.27
N PRO A 232 7.21 -64.51 -23.51
CA PRO A 232 7.14 -65.33 -22.28
C PRO A 232 8.10 -64.88 -21.12
N LYS A 233 7.92 -65.58 -19.99
CA LYS A 233 8.59 -65.50 -18.66
C LYS A 233 10.05 -66.01 -18.67
N PRO A 234 10.93 -65.55 -17.75
CA PRO A 234 12.01 -66.38 -17.23
C PRO A 234 11.79 -66.78 -15.76
N SER A 235 12.27 -67.99 -15.45
CA SER A 235 12.09 -68.73 -14.21
C SER A 235 13.11 -68.36 -13.13
N GLN A 236 12.74 -68.64 -11.89
CA GLN A 236 13.50 -68.44 -10.66
C GLN A 236 14.76 -69.29 -10.56
N GLN A 237 15.75 -68.76 -9.83
CA GLN A 237 16.50 -69.46 -8.78
C GLN A 237 16.62 -68.53 -7.57
#